data_AF-A0A6G8U0P3-F1
#
_entry.id   AF-A0A6G8U0P3-F1
#
_cell.length_a   1.000
_cell.length_b   1.000
_cell.length_c   1.000
_cell.angle_alpha   90.00
_cell.angle_beta   90.00
_cell.angle_gamma   90.00
#
_symmetry.space_group_name_H-M   'P 1'
#
loop_
_entity.id
_entity.type
_entity.pdbx_description
1 polymer ?
#
loop_
_entity_poly.entity_id
_entity_poly.type
_entity_poly.pdbx_seq_one_letter_code
_entity_poly.pdbx_strand_id
1 'polypeptide(L)'
;MQSTLTTTVGSLLACAFAAAVALHAGYAVAGAGEETGAPRAYTEKGDGAASAPRCDAQYPSLLSRYRARPPWPVAGVDYCVGHPAAIEFKDPAAISMAGVTVDHKKRLVTVTGNGVTLDGYDFSLDGGWGVVVEGNDATIQNCNFLVGANRNQPVLAAVSSSNVTVAYCAIDGHNEPSVGGLIESRGSGTLTVQYCWLKNAGGDMVQMHNGGRAAGLVLQYNLIQNAGMARGAHGDYTEFIDGPFTVTIEYNTTAQSGGASQGFMVEPDIGSNPGKIISGEIGNNTFTGTVNAFTGVTVADIVNTFTVRDNYFDPSRTSSGLAFGGPIRGGPNDNSAKSIYLRNVNMLTGAIVQDVKTSGISRR
;
A
#
# COMPACT_ATOMS: atom_id res chain seq x y z
N MET A 1 -10.90 31.64 -62.89
CA MET A 1 -11.47 32.72 -62.06
C MET A 1 -12.43 32.04 -61.10
N GLN A 2 -12.04 31.74 -59.86
CA GLN A 2 -12.31 32.57 -58.65
C GLN A 2 -13.79 32.96 -58.57
N SER A 3 -14.57 32.70 -57.52
CA SER A 3 -14.24 32.77 -56.10
C SER A 3 -15.15 31.90 -55.20
N THR A 4 -14.57 31.58 -54.04
CA THR A 4 -15.15 31.17 -52.76
C THR A 4 -16.36 31.96 -52.27
N LEU A 5 -17.26 31.28 -51.54
CA LEU A 5 -18.14 31.89 -50.54
C LEU A 5 -18.25 30.97 -49.32
N THR A 6 -17.67 31.46 -48.24
CA THR A 6 -17.71 30.98 -46.86
C THR A 6 -19.08 31.22 -46.25
N THR A 7 -19.56 30.30 -45.40
CA THR A 7 -20.60 30.62 -44.42
C THR A 7 -20.30 29.91 -43.11
N THR A 8 -19.98 30.72 -42.12
CA THR A 8 -19.75 30.39 -40.72
C THR A 8 -21.08 30.18 -40.03
N VAL A 9 -21.26 29.09 -39.29
CA VAL A 9 -22.29 28.98 -38.24
C VAL A 9 -21.59 28.50 -36.98
N GLY A 10 -21.52 29.40 -36.00
CA GLY A 10 -21.09 29.09 -34.65
C GLY A 10 -22.21 28.40 -33.88
N SER A 11 -21.82 27.52 -32.96
CA SER A 11 -22.62 27.23 -31.78
C SER A 11 -21.69 27.05 -30.59
N LEU A 12 -21.85 27.96 -29.61
CA LEU A 12 -21.40 27.84 -28.24
C LEU A 12 -22.33 26.88 -27.50
N LEU A 13 -21.77 25.86 -26.83
CA LEU A 13 -21.96 25.56 -25.40
C LEU A 13 -21.29 24.21 -25.10
N ALA A 14 -20.06 24.23 -24.58
CA ALA A 14 -19.46 23.09 -23.90
C ALA A 14 -19.31 23.49 -22.43
N CYS A 15 -20.22 22.97 -21.59
CA CYS A 15 -20.08 23.06 -20.14
C CYS A 15 -19.04 22.03 -19.67
N ALA A 16 -18.22 22.51 -18.73
CA ALA A 16 -17.06 21.88 -18.13
C ALA A 16 -17.35 20.54 -17.44
N PHE A 17 -16.38 19.63 -17.48
CA PHE A 17 -15.87 18.88 -16.32
C PHE A 17 -14.61 18.09 -16.74
N ALA A 18 -13.44 18.68 -16.58
CA ALA A 18 -12.15 17.96 -16.59
C ALA A 18 -11.12 18.80 -15.84
N ALA A 19 -11.09 18.64 -14.52
CA ALA A 19 -9.99 19.12 -13.68
C ALA A 19 -9.82 18.11 -12.53
N ALA A 20 -8.98 17.12 -12.74
CA ALA A 20 -8.26 16.46 -11.67
C ALA A 20 -6.78 16.55 -12.02
N VAL A 21 -6.13 17.45 -11.31
CA VAL A 21 -4.77 17.92 -11.46
C VAL A 21 -3.81 16.80 -11.06
N ALA A 22 -2.93 16.40 -11.97
CA ALA A 22 -1.70 15.70 -11.60
C ALA A 22 -0.78 16.71 -10.90
N LEU A 23 -0.97 16.88 -9.59
CA LEU A 23 0.01 17.58 -8.77
C LEU A 23 1.12 16.58 -8.45
N HIS A 24 2.11 16.49 -9.34
CA HIS A 24 3.43 16.03 -8.96
C HIS A 24 3.96 17.03 -7.91
N ALA A 25 3.80 16.70 -6.63
CA ALA A 25 4.57 17.34 -5.59
C ALA A 25 6.03 16.95 -5.80
N GLY A 26 6.78 17.83 -6.47
CA GLY A 26 8.22 17.84 -6.34
C GLY A 26 8.55 18.09 -4.87
N TYR A 27 8.82 17.02 -4.13
CA TYR A 27 9.51 17.14 -2.87
C TYR A 27 10.93 17.60 -3.19
N ALA A 28 11.17 18.89 -2.99
CA ALA A 28 12.53 19.37 -2.81
C ALA A 28 13.12 18.60 -1.63
N VAL A 29 14.14 17.79 -1.91
CA VAL A 29 14.99 17.19 -0.89
C VAL A 29 15.63 18.35 -0.15
N ALA A 30 15.06 18.72 1.00
CA ALA A 30 15.74 19.60 1.94
C ALA A 30 17.08 18.92 2.25
N GLY A 31 18.17 19.65 1.98
CA GLY A 31 19.51 19.19 2.29
C GLY A 31 19.58 18.72 3.74
N ALA A 32 20.44 17.75 3.99
CA ALA A 32 20.79 17.26 5.33
C ALA A 32 21.36 18.39 6.19
N GLY A 33 20.51 19.28 6.66
CA GLY A 33 20.76 20.17 7.79
C GLY A 33 20.53 19.36 9.06
N GLU A 34 21.34 19.61 10.08
CA GLU A 34 21.20 19.03 11.42
C GLU A 34 19.80 19.30 11.98
N GLU A 35 18.84 18.42 11.70
CA GLU A 35 17.58 18.38 12.44
C GLU A 35 17.89 17.78 13.81
N THR A 36 17.95 18.67 14.79
CA THR A 36 17.98 18.36 16.22
C THR A 36 17.02 17.21 16.49
N GLY A 37 17.49 16.13 17.12
CA GLY A 37 16.77 14.86 17.34
C GLY A 37 15.52 14.95 18.24
N ALA A 38 14.70 15.98 18.08
CA ALA A 38 13.35 16.09 18.61
C ALA A 38 12.34 15.55 17.59
N PRO A 39 11.20 15.00 18.04
CA PRO A 39 10.08 14.68 17.15
C PRO A 39 9.65 15.94 16.39
N ARG A 40 9.42 15.83 15.07
CA ARG A 40 8.94 16.94 14.26
C ARG A 40 7.57 17.39 14.79
N ALA A 41 7.40 18.69 14.99
CA ALA A 41 6.09 19.26 15.31
C ALA A 41 5.11 18.90 14.18
N TYR A 42 4.02 18.22 14.53
CA TYR A 42 3.01 17.82 13.56
C TYR A 42 2.32 19.06 12.98
N THR A 43 2.33 19.15 11.66
CA THR A 43 1.50 20.06 10.90
C THR A 43 0.38 19.22 10.30
N GLU A 44 -0.89 19.59 10.51
CA GLU A 44 -2.13 18.87 10.14
C GLU A 44 -2.24 18.36 8.69
N LYS A 45 -1.27 18.65 7.82
CA LYS A 45 -1.32 18.36 6.40
C LYS A 45 -0.83 16.94 6.11
N GLY A 46 -1.76 16.02 5.83
CA GLY A 46 -1.50 14.80 5.06
C GLY A 46 -1.55 13.47 5.80
N ASP A 47 -2.23 13.36 6.94
CA ASP A 47 -2.40 12.08 7.68
C ASP A 47 -3.59 11.21 7.23
N GLY A 48 -4.37 11.73 6.29
CA GLY A 48 -5.54 11.08 5.69
C GLY A 48 -6.85 11.17 6.48
N ALA A 49 -6.86 11.64 7.73
CA ALA A 49 -8.04 11.59 8.59
C ALA A 49 -9.26 12.36 8.02
N ALA A 50 -9.01 13.47 7.32
CA ALA A 50 -10.07 14.30 6.73
C ALA A 50 -10.83 13.61 5.59
N SER A 51 -10.19 12.65 4.91
CA SER A 51 -10.78 11.87 3.81
C SER A 51 -11.17 10.46 4.23
N ALA A 52 -11.03 10.12 5.52
CA ALA A 52 -11.38 8.80 6.01
C ALA A 52 -12.87 8.48 5.81
N PRO A 53 -13.21 7.19 5.60
CA PRO A 53 -14.60 6.75 5.56
C PRO A 53 -15.33 7.07 6.87
N ARG A 54 -16.66 7.14 6.81
CA ARG A 54 -17.50 7.36 7.99
C ARG A 54 -17.88 6.03 8.63
N CYS A 55 -17.15 5.66 9.67
CA CYS A 55 -17.36 4.45 10.47
C CYS A 55 -16.56 4.52 11.78
N ASP A 56 -16.77 3.54 12.65
CA ASP A 56 -15.99 3.37 13.88
C ASP A 56 -14.61 2.80 13.57
N ALA A 57 -13.57 3.33 14.22
CA ALA A 57 -12.21 2.82 14.09
C ALA A 57 -12.14 1.34 14.50
N GLN A 58 -11.36 0.54 13.77
CA GLN A 58 -11.28 -0.91 13.98
C GLN A 58 -10.65 -1.29 15.32
N TYR A 59 -9.64 -0.53 15.76
CA TYR A 59 -8.87 -0.81 16.97
C TYR A 59 -8.59 0.48 17.77
N PRO A 60 -9.62 1.12 18.34
CA PRO A 60 -9.46 2.42 19.01
C PRO A 60 -8.54 2.39 20.23
N SER A 61 -8.38 1.21 20.85
CA SER A 61 -7.48 1.00 21.99
C SER A 61 -6.12 0.44 21.62
N LEU A 62 -5.78 0.27 20.33
CA LEU A 62 -4.55 -0.40 19.90
C LEU A 62 -3.29 0.20 20.53
N LEU A 63 -3.29 1.53 20.67
CA LEU A 63 -2.13 2.29 21.14
C LEU A 63 -2.17 2.62 22.64
N SER A 64 -3.18 2.16 23.38
CA SER A 64 -3.39 2.57 24.78
C SER A 64 -2.26 2.15 25.73
N ARG A 65 -1.50 1.11 25.35
CA ARG A 65 -0.38 0.59 26.15
C ARG A 65 0.93 1.34 25.95
N TYR A 66 1.05 2.16 24.91
CA TYR A 66 2.32 2.77 24.54
C TYR A 66 2.55 4.09 25.27
N ARG A 67 3.81 4.36 25.60
CA ARG A 67 4.23 5.62 26.21
C ARG A 67 4.24 6.76 25.19
N ALA A 68 4.65 6.45 23.97
CA ALA A 68 4.65 7.39 22.85
C ALA A 68 3.64 6.96 21.80
N ARG A 69 2.90 7.93 21.29
CA ARG A 69 1.92 7.78 20.22
C ARG A 69 2.34 8.70 19.07
N PRO A 70 2.06 8.32 17.82
CA PRO A 70 2.09 9.26 16.70
C PRO A 70 1.38 10.58 17.03
N PRO A 71 1.94 11.74 16.63
CA PRO A 71 1.29 13.04 16.82
C PRO A 71 0.19 13.33 15.79
N TRP A 72 -0.11 12.39 14.89
CA TRP A 72 -1.21 12.45 13.92
C TRP A 72 -2.33 11.43 14.27
N PRO A 73 -3.56 11.65 13.79
CA PRO A 73 -4.61 10.63 13.78
C PRO A 73 -4.17 9.38 13.00
N VAL A 74 -4.28 8.21 13.61
CA VAL A 74 -3.76 6.93 13.11
C VAL A 74 -4.86 6.11 12.44
N ALA A 75 -4.60 5.66 11.20
CA ALA A 75 -5.50 4.79 10.43
C ALA A 75 -5.90 3.54 11.22
N GLY A 76 -7.20 3.25 11.29
CA GLY A 76 -7.75 2.11 12.03
C GLY A 76 -7.76 2.27 13.56
N VAL A 77 -7.24 3.38 14.10
CA VAL A 77 -7.21 3.66 15.55
C VAL A 77 -8.00 4.92 15.88
N ASP A 78 -7.70 6.04 15.22
CA ASP A 78 -8.41 7.32 15.43
C ASP A 78 -9.50 7.57 14.40
N TYR A 79 -9.37 6.98 13.21
CA TYR A 79 -10.38 6.96 12.18
C TYR A 79 -10.45 5.58 11.56
N CYS A 80 -11.61 5.22 11.02
CA CYS A 80 -11.78 3.92 10.38
C CYS A 80 -11.21 3.92 8.96
N VAL A 81 -10.87 2.73 8.48
CA VAL A 81 -10.49 2.47 7.08
C VAL A 81 -11.34 1.33 6.51
N GLY A 82 -11.22 1.05 5.22
CA GLY A 82 -12.11 0.17 4.48
C GLY A 82 -13.31 0.93 3.92
N HIS A 83 -14.40 0.22 3.65
CA HIS A 83 -15.60 0.85 3.11
C HIS A 83 -16.38 1.59 4.22
N PRO A 84 -17.16 2.63 3.90
CA PRO A 84 -18.07 3.26 4.85
C PRO A 84 -19.07 2.27 5.46
N ALA A 85 -19.51 2.50 6.70
CA ALA A 85 -20.45 1.60 7.38
C ALA A 85 -21.85 1.59 6.74
N ALA A 86 -22.29 2.73 6.20
CA ALA A 86 -23.63 2.90 5.63
C ALA A 86 -23.70 2.58 4.12
N ILE A 87 -22.80 1.73 3.61
CA ILE A 87 -22.81 1.37 2.20
C ILE A 87 -23.85 0.28 1.91
N GLU A 88 -24.62 0.48 0.85
CA GLU A 88 -25.45 -0.56 0.26
C GLU A 88 -24.64 -1.25 -0.85
N PHE A 89 -24.17 -2.46 -0.57
CA PHE A 89 -23.38 -3.19 -1.56
C PHE A 89 -24.24 -3.70 -2.71
N LYS A 90 -23.64 -3.64 -3.90
CA LYS A 90 -24.15 -4.26 -5.12
C LYS A 90 -23.56 -5.66 -5.27
N ASP A 91 -24.34 -6.57 -5.84
CA ASP A 91 -23.87 -7.90 -6.24
C ASP A 91 -22.96 -7.79 -7.48
N PRO A 92 -21.72 -8.32 -7.45
CA PRO A 92 -20.84 -8.33 -8.60
C PRO A 92 -21.39 -9.15 -9.80
N ALA A 93 -22.26 -10.13 -9.57
CA ALA A 93 -22.95 -10.85 -10.64
C ALA A 93 -23.88 -9.94 -11.46
N ALA A 94 -24.34 -8.84 -10.88
CA ALA A 94 -25.24 -7.90 -11.54
C ALA A 94 -24.51 -6.78 -12.31
N ILE A 95 -23.17 -6.80 -12.35
CA ILE A 95 -22.41 -5.79 -13.09
C ILE A 95 -22.77 -5.84 -14.58
N SER A 96 -23.22 -4.70 -15.08
CA SER A 96 -23.52 -4.50 -16.50
C SER A 96 -23.08 -3.10 -16.91
N MET A 97 -21.82 -2.97 -17.35
CA MET A 97 -21.25 -1.72 -17.83
C MET A 97 -20.22 -1.95 -18.94
N ALA A 98 -19.99 -0.93 -19.76
CA ALA A 98 -19.00 -1.00 -20.83
C ALA A 98 -17.58 -1.22 -20.27
N GLY A 99 -16.79 -2.04 -20.95
CA GLY A 99 -15.42 -2.34 -20.52
C GLY A 99 -15.32 -3.29 -19.32
N VAL A 100 -16.41 -3.96 -18.93
CA VAL A 100 -16.40 -4.96 -17.87
C VAL A 100 -17.11 -6.23 -18.32
N THR A 101 -16.51 -7.38 -18.03
CA THR A 101 -17.11 -8.69 -18.24
C THR A 101 -17.20 -9.46 -16.92
N VAL A 102 -18.23 -10.29 -16.77
CA VAL A 102 -18.49 -11.09 -15.57
C VAL A 102 -18.50 -12.56 -15.96
N ASP A 103 -17.58 -13.34 -15.41
CA ASP A 103 -17.58 -14.80 -15.48
C ASP A 103 -18.25 -15.36 -14.22
N HIS A 104 -19.56 -15.63 -14.32
CA HIS A 104 -20.35 -16.18 -13.21
C HIS A 104 -19.88 -17.55 -12.73
N LYS A 105 -19.24 -18.35 -13.60
CA LYS A 105 -18.79 -19.70 -13.24
C LYS A 105 -17.53 -19.64 -12.41
N LYS A 106 -16.59 -18.76 -12.80
CA LYS A 106 -15.34 -18.57 -12.07
C LYS A 106 -15.44 -17.54 -10.94
N ARG A 107 -16.54 -16.79 -10.88
CA ARG A 107 -16.71 -15.66 -9.96
C ARG A 107 -15.62 -14.60 -10.17
N LEU A 108 -15.42 -14.23 -11.44
CA LEU A 108 -14.38 -13.30 -11.85
C LEU A 108 -14.98 -12.12 -12.60
N VAL A 109 -14.57 -10.90 -12.24
CA VAL A 109 -14.88 -9.68 -12.97
C VAL A 109 -13.62 -9.20 -13.69
N THR A 110 -13.68 -9.04 -15.01
CA THR A 110 -12.56 -8.53 -15.80
C THR A 110 -12.85 -7.12 -16.30
N VAL A 111 -12.00 -6.17 -15.96
CA VAL A 111 -12.07 -4.77 -16.37
C VAL A 111 -11.13 -4.54 -17.55
N THR A 112 -11.67 -4.50 -18.76
CA THR A 112 -10.92 -4.26 -20.01
C THR A 112 -10.95 -2.80 -20.46
N GLY A 113 -11.94 -2.03 -20.00
CA GLY A 113 -12.06 -0.60 -20.29
C GLY A 113 -11.08 0.25 -19.49
N ASN A 114 -10.62 1.35 -20.09
CA ASN A 114 -9.84 2.36 -19.38
C ASN A 114 -10.77 3.26 -18.54
N GLY A 115 -10.27 3.76 -17.41
CA GLY A 115 -11.01 4.70 -16.55
C GLY A 115 -12.25 4.08 -15.87
N VAL A 116 -12.39 2.75 -15.88
CA VAL A 116 -13.53 2.07 -15.27
C VAL A 116 -13.43 2.16 -13.75
N THR A 117 -14.56 2.48 -13.11
CA THR A 117 -14.69 2.47 -11.65
C THR A 117 -15.64 1.37 -11.21
N LEU A 118 -15.15 0.41 -10.42
CA LEU A 118 -15.98 -0.52 -9.66
C LEU A 118 -16.15 0.03 -8.25
N ASP A 119 -17.34 0.56 -7.95
CA ASP A 119 -17.64 1.24 -6.70
C ASP A 119 -18.75 0.52 -5.92
N GLY A 120 -18.51 0.10 -4.68
CA GLY A 120 -19.58 -0.40 -3.82
C GLY A 120 -20.09 -1.79 -4.15
N TYR A 121 -19.20 -2.73 -4.49
CA TYR A 121 -19.56 -4.14 -4.72
C TYR A 121 -19.14 -5.05 -3.55
N ASP A 122 -19.97 -6.04 -3.25
CA ASP A 122 -19.64 -7.10 -2.31
C ASP A 122 -19.09 -8.34 -3.04
N PHE A 123 -17.77 -8.32 -3.24
CA PHE A 123 -17.02 -9.45 -3.77
C PHE A 123 -16.80 -10.56 -2.73
N SER A 124 -17.40 -10.50 -1.53
CA SER A 124 -17.40 -11.64 -0.60
C SER A 124 -18.50 -12.67 -0.87
N LEU A 125 -19.51 -12.30 -1.68
CA LEU A 125 -20.64 -13.16 -2.02
C LEU A 125 -20.20 -14.44 -2.76
N ASP A 126 -21.05 -15.47 -2.72
CA ASP A 126 -20.86 -16.73 -3.46
C ASP A 126 -19.51 -17.43 -3.26
N GLY A 127 -18.94 -17.28 -2.06
CA GLY A 127 -17.64 -17.86 -1.71
C GLY A 127 -16.45 -17.07 -2.23
N GLY A 128 -16.64 -15.79 -2.58
CA GLY A 128 -15.61 -14.86 -3.02
C GLY A 128 -15.70 -14.50 -4.50
N TRP A 129 -15.19 -13.35 -4.89
CA TRP A 129 -15.01 -12.95 -6.28
C TRP A 129 -13.64 -12.31 -6.45
N GLY A 130 -13.06 -12.49 -7.63
CA GLY A 130 -11.83 -11.80 -8.01
C GLY A 130 -12.09 -10.68 -9.01
N VAL A 131 -11.21 -9.68 -9.02
CA VAL A 131 -11.17 -8.63 -10.04
C VAL A 131 -9.85 -8.69 -10.79
N VAL A 132 -9.91 -8.86 -12.11
CA VAL A 132 -8.75 -8.74 -13.01
C VAL A 132 -8.86 -7.44 -13.78
N VAL A 133 -7.88 -6.56 -13.63
CA VAL A 133 -7.82 -5.28 -14.33
C VAL A 133 -6.85 -5.39 -15.50
N GLU A 134 -7.35 -5.25 -16.72
CA GLU A 134 -6.57 -5.23 -17.95
C GLU A 134 -6.48 -3.82 -18.57
N GLY A 135 -7.46 -2.97 -18.31
CA GLY A 135 -7.49 -1.56 -18.72
C GLY A 135 -6.63 -0.64 -17.86
N ASN A 136 -6.43 0.58 -18.33
CA ASN A 136 -5.66 1.63 -17.64
C ASN A 136 -6.55 2.50 -16.75
N ASP A 137 -5.97 3.13 -15.74
CA ASP A 137 -6.62 4.15 -14.90
C ASP A 137 -7.90 3.63 -14.21
N ALA A 138 -7.96 2.32 -13.93
CA ALA A 138 -9.11 1.72 -13.27
C ALA A 138 -9.11 1.99 -11.76
N THR A 139 -10.30 2.16 -11.19
CA THR A 139 -10.49 2.39 -9.76
C THR A 139 -11.41 1.32 -9.18
N ILE A 140 -10.94 0.61 -8.16
CA ILE A 140 -11.71 -0.35 -7.38
C ILE A 140 -11.91 0.26 -6.00
N GLN A 141 -13.13 0.70 -5.68
CA GLN A 141 -13.38 1.46 -4.46
C GLN A 141 -14.62 1.07 -3.67
N ASN A 142 -14.59 1.33 -2.36
CA ASN A 142 -15.69 1.05 -1.45
C ASN A 142 -16.18 -0.41 -1.54
N CYS A 143 -15.30 -1.37 -1.83
CA CYS A 143 -15.68 -2.76 -2.05
C CYS A 143 -15.34 -3.64 -0.85
N ASN A 144 -16.04 -4.76 -0.72
CA ASN A 144 -15.75 -5.78 0.28
C ASN A 144 -15.30 -7.06 -0.42
N PHE A 145 -14.18 -7.63 0.00
CA PHE A 145 -13.59 -8.84 -0.58
C PHE A 145 -13.36 -9.90 0.50
N LEU A 146 -13.62 -11.15 0.12
CA LEU A 146 -13.26 -12.33 0.87
C LEU A 146 -12.64 -13.35 -0.07
N VAL A 147 -11.45 -13.85 0.26
CA VAL A 147 -10.91 -15.05 -0.38
C VAL A 147 -11.63 -16.26 0.22
N GLY A 148 -12.74 -16.65 -0.41
CA GLY A 148 -13.53 -17.80 0.04
C GLY A 148 -13.16 -19.09 -0.70
N ALA A 149 -14.12 -20.01 -0.79
CA ALA A 149 -13.90 -21.38 -1.25
C ALA A 149 -13.40 -21.50 -2.71
N ASN A 150 -13.62 -20.48 -3.54
CA ASN A 150 -13.11 -20.45 -4.92
C ASN A 150 -11.68 -19.94 -5.03
N ARG A 151 -11.11 -19.40 -3.94
CA ARG A 151 -9.70 -18.97 -3.84
C ARG A 151 -9.32 -17.91 -4.87
N ASN A 152 -10.28 -17.11 -5.31
CA ASN A 152 -10.00 -16.02 -6.21
C ASN A 152 -9.15 -14.97 -5.51
N GLN A 153 -8.13 -14.48 -6.22
CA GLN A 153 -7.36 -13.33 -5.82
C GLN A 153 -8.26 -12.08 -5.84
N PRO A 154 -8.32 -11.28 -4.76
CA PRO A 154 -9.21 -10.13 -4.69
C PRO A 154 -8.98 -9.12 -5.83
N VAL A 155 -7.74 -8.67 -6.04
CA VAL A 155 -7.40 -7.74 -7.12
C VAL A 155 -6.09 -8.16 -7.80
N LEU A 156 -6.15 -8.35 -9.12
CA LEU A 156 -5.02 -8.53 -10.00
C LEU A 156 -4.99 -7.42 -11.05
N ALA A 157 -4.04 -6.49 -10.95
CA ALA A 157 -3.72 -5.57 -12.03
C ALA A 157 -2.82 -6.28 -13.04
N ALA A 158 -3.41 -6.71 -14.15
CA ALA A 158 -2.75 -7.54 -15.16
C ALA A 158 -1.62 -6.78 -15.89
N VAL A 159 -0.80 -7.55 -16.59
CA VAL A 159 0.36 -7.11 -17.40
C VAL A 159 0.03 -5.95 -18.36
N SER A 160 -1.20 -5.89 -18.88
CA SER A 160 -1.65 -4.86 -19.82
C SER A 160 -2.12 -3.56 -19.15
N SER A 161 -2.38 -3.58 -17.84
CA SER A 161 -2.93 -2.45 -17.11
C SER A 161 -1.86 -1.42 -16.74
N SER A 162 -2.32 -0.21 -16.42
CA SER A 162 -1.51 0.79 -15.74
C SER A 162 -2.37 1.69 -14.85
N ASN A 163 -1.74 2.31 -13.84
CA ASN A 163 -2.36 3.29 -12.95
C ASN A 163 -3.63 2.79 -12.24
N VAL A 164 -3.56 1.62 -11.59
CA VAL A 164 -4.71 1.03 -10.89
C VAL A 164 -4.82 1.62 -9.48
N THR A 165 -6.02 2.00 -9.07
CA THR A 165 -6.32 2.47 -7.70
C THR A 165 -7.22 1.47 -6.99
N VAL A 166 -6.87 1.11 -5.77
CA VAL A 166 -7.69 0.32 -4.83
C VAL A 166 -7.90 1.16 -3.58
N ALA A 167 -9.14 1.60 -3.31
CA ALA A 167 -9.39 2.55 -2.24
C ALA A 167 -10.62 2.22 -1.39
N TYR A 168 -10.58 2.49 -0.09
CA TYR A 168 -11.74 2.26 0.79
C TYR A 168 -12.27 0.82 0.74
N CYS A 169 -11.39 -0.17 0.54
CA CYS A 169 -11.80 -1.57 0.44
C CYS A 169 -11.51 -2.33 1.74
N ALA A 170 -12.41 -3.22 2.14
CA ALA A 170 -12.09 -4.26 3.12
C ALA A 170 -11.72 -5.53 2.36
N ILE A 171 -10.52 -6.07 2.60
CA ILE A 171 -10.01 -7.25 1.89
C ILE A 171 -9.53 -8.28 2.90
N ASP A 172 -10.27 -9.38 3.01
CA ASP A 172 -9.95 -10.49 3.91
C ASP A 172 -9.42 -11.70 3.12
N GLY A 173 -8.16 -12.04 3.36
CA GLY A 173 -7.51 -13.20 2.76
C GLY A 173 -7.95 -14.54 3.35
N HIS A 174 -8.68 -14.53 4.48
CA HIS A 174 -9.18 -15.72 5.17
C HIS A 174 -8.09 -16.81 5.40
N ASN A 175 -6.83 -16.38 5.51
CA ASN A 175 -5.64 -17.22 5.63
C ASN A 175 -5.44 -18.23 4.47
N GLU A 176 -6.04 -17.99 3.29
CA GLU A 176 -6.00 -18.93 2.17
C GLU A 176 -4.59 -19.03 1.54
N PRO A 177 -3.91 -20.20 1.60
CA PRO A 177 -2.54 -20.36 1.13
C PRO A 177 -2.33 -20.21 -0.37
N SER A 178 -3.36 -20.36 -1.21
CA SER A 178 -3.17 -20.35 -2.66
C SER A 178 -3.15 -18.96 -3.30
N VAL A 179 -3.40 -17.90 -2.52
CA VAL A 179 -3.34 -16.53 -2.99
C VAL A 179 -2.00 -15.93 -2.59
N GLY A 180 -1.16 -15.62 -3.59
CA GLY A 180 0.16 -15.03 -3.39
C GLY A 180 0.05 -13.68 -2.67
N GLY A 181 -0.57 -12.69 -3.32
CA GLY A 181 -0.88 -11.38 -2.74
C GLY A 181 -2.38 -11.07 -2.83
N LEU A 182 -2.96 -10.43 -1.81
CA LEU A 182 -4.36 -9.98 -1.89
C LEU A 182 -4.59 -8.96 -3.01
N ILE A 183 -3.61 -8.08 -3.20
CA ILE A 183 -3.52 -7.18 -4.35
C ILE A 183 -2.21 -7.48 -5.05
N GLU A 184 -2.24 -7.88 -6.31
CA GLU A 184 -1.04 -8.06 -7.13
C GLU A 184 -1.06 -7.11 -8.33
N SER A 185 0.06 -6.41 -8.54
CA SER A 185 0.27 -5.57 -9.71
C SER A 185 1.35 -6.14 -10.60
N ARG A 186 0.95 -6.51 -11.82
CA ARG A 186 1.85 -6.90 -12.90
C ARG A 186 1.98 -5.85 -13.99
N GLY A 187 1.11 -4.83 -13.97
CA GLY A 187 1.03 -3.78 -14.98
C GLY A 187 2.23 -2.83 -14.99
N SER A 188 2.03 -1.62 -15.51
CA SER A 188 3.02 -0.53 -15.39
C SER A 188 2.39 0.70 -14.73
N GLY A 189 3.12 1.80 -14.60
CA GLY A 189 2.61 2.99 -13.90
C GLY A 189 2.43 2.72 -12.40
N THR A 190 1.52 3.44 -11.75
CA THR A 190 1.41 3.42 -10.27
C THR A 190 0.24 2.58 -9.78
N LEU A 191 0.49 1.58 -8.94
CA LEU A 191 -0.55 1.00 -8.07
C LEU A 191 -0.74 1.94 -6.87
N THR A 192 -1.97 2.41 -6.66
CA THR A 192 -2.35 3.21 -5.49
C THR A 192 -3.28 2.40 -4.60
N VAL A 193 -2.92 2.19 -3.34
CA VAL A 193 -3.72 1.48 -2.34
C VAL A 193 -3.93 2.37 -1.13
N GLN A 194 -5.15 2.85 -0.92
CA GLN A 194 -5.43 3.87 0.10
C GLN A 194 -6.70 3.61 0.92
N TYR A 195 -6.66 3.90 2.22
CA TYR A 195 -7.80 3.72 3.12
C TYR A 195 -8.38 2.31 3.09
N CYS A 196 -7.59 1.28 2.80
CA CYS A 196 -8.02 -0.10 2.80
C CYS A 196 -7.79 -0.75 4.17
N TRP A 197 -8.65 -1.71 4.50
CA TRP A 197 -8.40 -2.67 5.57
C TRP A 197 -7.99 -4.00 4.94
N LEU A 198 -6.69 -4.28 4.92
CA LEU A 198 -6.12 -5.52 4.39
C LEU A 198 -5.87 -6.47 5.56
N LYS A 199 -6.45 -7.67 5.53
CA LYS A 199 -6.33 -8.60 6.66
C LYS A 199 -6.22 -10.06 6.27
N ASN A 200 -5.55 -10.82 7.14
CA ASN A 200 -5.51 -12.28 7.15
C ASN A 200 -5.06 -12.88 5.81
N ALA A 201 -4.02 -12.31 5.19
CA ALA A 201 -3.45 -12.87 3.98
C ALA A 201 -2.82 -14.24 4.28
N GLY A 202 -3.06 -15.23 3.41
CA GLY A 202 -2.33 -16.49 3.47
C GLY A 202 -0.83 -16.27 3.21
N GLY A 203 -0.51 -15.58 2.13
CA GLY A 203 0.82 -15.04 1.81
C GLY A 203 0.89 -13.54 2.10
N ASP A 204 1.05 -12.74 1.05
CA ASP A 204 1.31 -11.31 1.08
C ASP A 204 0.03 -10.47 1.01
N MET A 205 0.13 -9.22 1.46
CA MET A 205 -0.94 -8.24 1.33
C MET A 205 -0.91 -7.59 -0.05
N VAL A 206 0.24 -7.04 -0.45
CA VAL A 206 0.42 -6.36 -1.73
C VAL A 206 1.69 -6.89 -2.43
N GLN A 207 1.55 -7.40 -3.66
CA GLN A 207 2.69 -7.84 -4.47
C GLN A 207 2.87 -6.92 -5.68
N MET A 208 4.10 -6.46 -5.90
CA MET A 208 4.53 -5.74 -7.10
C MET A 208 5.37 -6.69 -7.96
N HIS A 209 4.81 -7.24 -9.01
CA HIS A 209 5.42 -8.27 -9.86
C HIS A 209 5.39 -7.86 -11.33
N ASN A 210 6.17 -6.83 -11.67
CA ASN A 210 6.00 -6.08 -12.91
C ASN A 210 6.86 -6.59 -14.07
N GLY A 211 7.64 -7.66 -13.86
CA GLY A 211 8.35 -8.40 -14.92
C GLY A 211 9.42 -7.57 -15.65
N GLY A 212 10.10 -6.69 -14.92
CA GLY A 212 11.16 -5.81 -15.44
C GLY A 212 10.66 -4.41 -15.83
N ARG A 213 9.36 -4.14 -15.70
CA ARG A 213 8.76 -2.86 -16.09
C ARG A 213 8.82 -1.85 -14.96
N ALA A 214 8.99 -0.59 -15.34
CA ALA A 214 8.89 0.52 -14.41
C ALA A 214 7.46 0.60 -13.83
N ALA A 215 7.37 0.58 -12.51
CA ALA A 215 6.12 0.72 -11.78
C ALA A 215 6.30 1.52 -10.48
N GLY A 216 5.21 2.05 -9.95
CA GLY A 216 5.17 2.76 -8.68
C GLY A 216 4.22 2.08 -7.69
N LEU A 217 4.51 2.16 -6.39
CA LEU A 217 3.56 1.85 -5.32
C LEU A 217 3.32 3.10 -4.47
N VAL A 218 2.04 3.45 -4.30
CA VAL A 218 1.58 4.37 -3.26
C VAL A 218 0.67 3.58 -2.32
N LEU A 219 1.14 3.31 -1.10
CA LEU A 219 0.41 2.59 -0.06
C LEU A 219 0.23 3.53 1.13
N GLN A 220 -0.96 4.13 1.28
CA GLN A 220 -1.17 5.13 2.33
C GLN A 220 -2.48 5.00 3.11
N TYR A 221 -2.45 5.38 4.38
CA TYR A 221 -3.65 5.45 5.23
C TYR A 221 -4.39 4.12 5.40
N ASN A 222 -3.69 2.99 5.28
CA ASN A 222 -4.29 1.66 5.39
C ASN A 222 -4.15 1.07 6.80
N LEU A 223 -5.03 0.13 7.13
CA LEU A 223 -4.82 -0.82 8.22
C LEU A 223 -4.45 -2.17 7.61
N ILE A 224 -3.26 -2.66 7.95
CA ILE A 224 -2.69 -3.91 7.44
C ILE A 224 -2.52 -4.88 8.60
N GLN A 225 -3.16 -6.04 8.54
CA GLN A 225 -3.28 -6.93 9.68
C GLN A 225 -3.03 -8.38 9.29
N ASN A 226 -2.13 -9.06 9.99
CA ASN A 226 -1.94 -10.51 9.85
C ASN A 226 -1.58 -10.96 8.42
N ALA A 227 -0.36 -10.68 7.97
CA ALA A 227 0.22 -11.30 6.77
C ALA A 227 0.82 -12.68 7.08
N GLY A 228 0.99 -13.53 6.06
CA GLY A 228 1.66 -14.82 6.18
C GLY A 228 0.94 -15.82 7.09
N MET A 229 -0.39 -15.82 7.09
CA MET A 229 -1.19 -16.64 8.00
C MET A 229 -1.29 -18.10 7.59
N ALA A 230 -0.99 -18.43 6.33
CA ALA A 230 -0.95 -19.82 5.91
C ALA A 230 0.26 -20.55 6.52
N ARG A 231 0.08 -21.85 6.79
CA ARG A 231 1.14 -22.66 7.40
C ARG A 231 2.35 -22.76 6.45
N GLY A 232 3.51 -22.35 6.96
CA GLY A 232 4.76 -22.37 6.19
C GLY A 232 4.83 -21.28 5.12
N ALA A 233 3.87 -20.34 5.12
CA ALA A 233 3.93 -19.18 4.26
C ALA A 233 5.07 -18.25 4.66
N HIS A 234 5.49 -17.48 3.67
CA HIS A 234 6.45 -16.41 3.77
C HIS A 234 5.70 -15.16 3.32
N GLY A 235 4.99 -14.50 4.24
CA GLY A 235 3.99 -13.51 3.85
C GLY A 235 4.33 -12.10 4.29
N ASP A 236 4.24 -11.13 3.41
CA ASP A 236 4.69 -9.77 3.64
C ASP A 236 3.54 -8.75 3.60
N TYR A 237 3.75 -7.58 4.21
CA TYR A 237 2.87 -6.44 3.96
C TYR A 237 3.04 -5.91 2.54
N THR A 238 4.26 -6.00 2.02
CA THR A 238 4.56 -5.77 0.60
C THR A 238 5.62 -6.76 0.15
N GLU A 239 5.54 -7.27 -1.07
CA GLU A 239 6.63 -7.99 -1.75
C GLU A 239 6.87 -7.33 -3.12
N PHE A 240 8.13 -7.24 -3.54
CA PHE A 240 8.53 -6.63 -4.82
C PHE A 240 9.34 -7.62 -5.64
N ILE A 241 9.03 -7.74 -6.93
CA ILE A 241 9.61 -8.72 -7.85
C ILE A 241 9.79 -8.06 -9.22
N ASP A 242 11.02 -8.10 -9.76
CA ASP A 242 11.34 -7.67 -11.12
C ASP A 242 10.94 -6.19 -11.43
N GLY A 243 11.60 -5.22 -10.80
CA GLY A 243 11.42 -3.76 -11.00
C GLY A 243 11.96 -3.19 -12.32
N PRO A 244 12.12 -1.86 -12.47
CA PRO A 244 12.39 -0.90 -11.40
C PRO A 244 11.17 -0.25 -10.74
N PHE A 245 11.32 0.19 -9.49
CA PHE A 245 10.21 0.72 -8.68
C PHE A 245 10.43 2.11 -8.10
N THR A 246 9.36 2.89 -8.01
CA THR A 246 9.23 4.00 -7.04
C THR A 246 8.27 3.61 -5.92
N VAL A 247 8.56 4.00 -4.68
CA VAL A 247 7.82 3.51 -3.51
C VAL A 247 7.45 4.63 -2.54
N THR A 248 6.18 4.71 -2.16
CA THR A 248 5.69 5.58 -1.08
C THR A 248 4.78 4.77 -0.17
N ILE A 249 5.24 4.48 1.04
CA ILE A 249 4.49 3.77 2.07
C ILE A 249 4.38 4.68 3.28
N GLU A 250 3.25 5.36 3.44
CA GLU A 250 3.11 6.35 4.52
C GLU A 250 1.78 6.30 5.27
N TYR A 251 1.80 6.67 6.55
CA TYR A 251 0.60 6.78 7.39
C TYR A 251 -0.24 5.50 7.50
N ASN A 252 0.36 4.32 7.26
CA ASN A 252 -0.30 3.04 7.47
C ASN A 252 -0.17 2.60 8.93
N THR A 253 -1.11 1.78 9.37
CA THR A 253 -1.06 1.06 10.64
C THR A 253 -0.88 -0.42 10.37
N THR A 254 0.05 -1.06 11.07
CA THR A 254 0.21 -2.52 11.02
C THR A 254 -0.15 -3.14 12.36
N ALA A 255 -0.80 -4.30 12.33
CA ALA A 255 -1.19 -5.06 13.51
C ALA A 255 -0.99 -6.57 13.28
N GLN A 256 0.17 -7.10 13.68
CA GLN A 256 0.48 -8.53 13.50
C GLN A 256 0.28 -9.33 14.79
N SER A 257 -0.68 -10.25 14.78
CA SER A 257 -1.03 -11.09 15.95
C SER A 257 -0.80 -12.59 15.74
N GLY A 258 -0.45 -13.02 14.52
CA GLY A 258 -0.13 -14.40 14.15
C GLY A 258 0.75 -14.44 12.91
N GLY A 259 0.79 -15.57 12.19
CA GLY A 259 1.47 -15.68 10.89
C GLY A 259 2.99 -15.56 10.92
N ALA A 260 3.61 -15.70 9.75
CA ALA A 260 5.03 -15.50 9.51
C ALA A 260 5.22 -14.36 8.52
N SER A 261 5.44 -13.14 9.04
CA SER A 261 5.69 -11.97 8.21
C SER A 261 7.02 -11.30 8.44
N GLN A 262 7.54 -10.69 7.37
CA GLN A 262 8.76 -9.92 7.38
C GLN A 262 8.53 -8.41 7.30
N GLY A 263 7.26 -7.96 7.25
CA GLY A 263 6.91 -6.54 7.27
C GLY A 263 6.82 -5.97 5.85
N PHE A 264 7.28 -4.73 5.65
CA PHE A 264 7.29 -4.11 4.33
C PHE A 264 8.54 -4.55 3.56
N MET A 265 8.47 -5.68 2.85
CA MET A 265 9.59 -6.16 2.05
C MET A 265 9.62 -5.40 0.73
N VAL A 266 10.70 -4.66 0.52
CA VAL A 266 10.96 -3.89 -0.71
C VAL A 266 12.22 -4.45 -1.36
N GLU A 267 12.17 -5.74 -1.68
CA GLU A 267 13.30 -6.56 -2.15
C GLU A 267 13.18 -6.86 -3.65
N PRO A 268 13.52 -5.92 -4.55
CA PRO A 268 13.29 -6.11 -5.97
C PRO A 268 14.23 -7.14 -6.61
N ASP A 269 15.22 -7.65 -5.87
CA ASP A 269 16.24 -8.61 -6.31
C ASP A 269 15.71 -10.04 -6.39
N ILE A 270 14.47 -10.27 -5.98
CA ILE A 270 13.75 -11.52 -6.14
C ILE A 270 13.12 -11.55 -7.54
N GLY A 271 13.39 -12.61 -8.30
CA GLY A 271 12.79 -12.83 -9.62
C GLY A 271 13.79 -13.24 -10.72
N SER A 272 13.32 -13.22 -11.96
CA SER A 272 14.12 -13.64 -13.13
C SER A 272 15.06 -12.55 -13.63
N ASN A 273 14.75 -11.29 -13.31
CA ASN A 273 15.55 -10.11 -13.67
C ASN A 273 15.63 -9.20 -12.43
N PRO A 274 16.70 -9.31 -11.61
CA PRO A 274 16.84 -8.52 -10.39
C PRO A 274 16.59 -7.04 -10.64
N GLY A 275 15.54 -6.51 -10.00
CA GLY A 275 15.07 -5.15 -10.15
C GLY A 275 15.86 -4.14 -9.33
N LYS A 276 15.42 -2.88 -9.40
CA LYS A 276 15.99 -1.77 -8.60
C LYS A 276 14.90 -0.91 -8.00
N ILE A 277 15.17 -0.32 -6.84
CA ILE A 277 14.37 0.77 -6.29
C ILE A 277 14.99 2.08 -6.76
N ILE A 278 14.27 2.80 -7.63
CA ILE A 278 14.72 4.09 -8.16
C ILE A 278 14.81 5.10 -7.02
N SER A 279 13.73 5.19 -6.24
CA SER A 279 13.63 6.00 -5.02
C SER A 279 12.48 5.47 -4.17
N GLY A 280 12.52 5.70 -2.87
CA GLY A 280 11.37 5.38 -2.05
C GLY A 280 11.34 5.97 -0.66
N GLU A 281 10.19 5.84 -0.03
CA GLU A 281 9.93 6.36 1.30
C GLU A 281 9.02 5.43 2.09
N ILE A 282 9.41 5.18 3.34
CA ILE A 282 8.59 4.52 4.35
C ILE A 282 8.52 5.47 5.55
N GLY A 283 7.44 6.25 5.58
CA GLY A 283 7.31 7.43 6.42
C GLY A 283 6.07 7.39 7.30
N ASN A 284 6.14 7.89 8.54
CA ASN A 284 4.93 8.17 9.33
C ASN A 284 3.99 6.97 9.56
N ASN A 285 4.48 5.73 9.50
CA ASN A 285 3.66 4.55 9.76
C ASN A 285 3.64 4.21 11.26
N THR A 286 2.61 3.47 11.69
CA THR A 286 2.45 2.98 13.07
C THR A 286 2.49 1.45 13.09
N PHE A 287 3.53 0.86 13.66
CA PHE A 287 3.74 -0.58 13.68
C PHE A 287 3.45 -1.18 15.04
N THR A 288 2.51 -2.12 15.07
CA THR A 288 2.14 -2.86 16.28
C THR A 288 2.14 -4.36 16.03
N GLY A 289 2.35 -5.12 17.11
CA GLY A 289 2.30 -6.57 17.06
C GLY A 289 3.68 -7.20 16.97
N THR A 290 3.75 -8.35 16.32
CA THR A 290 4.93 -9.24 16.32
C THR A 290 5.97 -8.92 15.24
N VAL A 291 5.61 -8.08 14.26
CA VAL A 291 6.47 -7.75 13.11
C VAL A 291 6.50 -6.24 12.91
N ASN A 292 7.71 -5.69 12.81
CA ASN A 292 7.95 -4.26 12.68
C ASN A 292 9.16 -3.92 11.79
N ALA A 293 9.53 -4.83 10.87
CA ALA A 293 10.56 -4.55 9.88
C ALA A 293 10.03 -3.55 8.84
N PHE A 294 10.77 -2.45 8.66
CA PHE A 294 10.39 -1.38 7.75
C PHE A 294 10.83 -1.66 6.33
N THR A 295 11.94 -2.36 6.10
CA THR A 295 12.38 -2.68 4.74
C THR A 295 13.26 -3.92 4.68
N GLY A 296 13.28 -4.57 3.51
CA GLY A 296 14.28 -5.56 3.10
C GLY A 296 15.27 -5.05 2.04
N VAL A 297 15.18 -3.79 1.60
CA VAL A 297 15.98 -3.29 0.47
C VAL A 297 17.49 -3.24 0.79
N THR A 298 18.33 -3.72 -0.12
CA THR A 298 19.79 -3.53 -0.01
C THR A 298 20.24 -2.21 -0.63
N VAL A 299 21.33 -1.62 -0.12
CA VAL A 299 21.91 -0.39 -0.68
C VAL A 299 22.30 -0.54 -2.16
N ALA A 300 22.69 -1.75 -2.58
CA ALA A 300 23.04 -2.05 -3.97
C ALA A 300 21.82 -2.00 -4.91
N ASP A 301 20.62 -2.15 -4.37
CA ASP A 301 19.36 -2.11 -5.13
C ASP A 301 18.74 -0.73 -5.19
N ILE A 302 19.27 0.24 -4.46
CA ILE A 302 18.84 1.63 -4.50
C ILE A 302 19.62 2.39 -5.57
N VAL A 303 18.90 3.07 -6.47
CA VAL A 303 19.51 3.96 -7.47
C VAL A 303 19.79 5.34 -6.87
N ASN A 304 18.75 6.02 -6.42
CA ASN A 304 18.82 7.35 -5.80
C ASN A 304 18.82 7.22 -4.27
N THR A 305 17.72 7.60 -3.62
CA THR A 305 17.58 7.61 -2.16
C THR A 305 16.34 6.83 -1.73
N PHE A 306 16.48 6.07 -0.65
CA PHE A 306 15.40 5.44 0.07
C PHE A 306 15.40 5.92 1.53
N THR A 307 14.30 6.54 1.95
CA THR A 307 14.19 7.17 3.27
C THR A 307 13.21 6.39 4.15
N VAL A 308 13.62 6.07 5.36
CA VAL A 308 12.77 5.47 6.39
C VAL A 308 12.71 6.40 7.59
N ARG A 309 11.59 7.11 7.73
CA ARG A 309 11.51 8.20 8.69
C ARG A 309 10.22 8.28 9.48
N ASP A 310 10.31 8.86 10.67
CA ASP A 310 9.15 9.25 11.47
C ASP A 310 8.18 8.08 11.74
N ASN A 311 8.63 6.82 11.68
CA ASN A 311 7.76 5.68 11.97
C ASN A 311 7.69 5.43 13.47
N TYR A 312 6.50 5.13 13.99
CA TYR A 312 6.28 4.75 15.37
C TYR A 312 6.13 3.24 15.45
N PHE A 313 6.98 2.55 16.21
CA PHE A 313 7.01 1.09 16.21
C PHE A 313 7.07 0.52 17.62
N ASP A 314 6.43 -0.63 17.80
CA ASP A 314 6.57 -1.43 19.01
C ASP A 314 7.75 -2.41 18.87
N PRO A 315 8.83 -2.27 19.66
CA PRO A 315 9.95 -3.18 19.62
C PRO A 315 9.76 -4.46 20.45
N SER A 316 8.64 -4.63 21.16
CA SER A 316 8.47 -5.67 22.19
C SER A 316 8.72 -7.10 21.71
N ARG A 317 8.58 -7.35 20.41
CA ARG A 317 8.73 -8.68 19.81
C ARG A 317 9.53 -8.68 18.51
N THR A 318 10.46 -7.73 18.35
CA THR A 318 11.29 -7.60 17.14
C THR A 318 11.96 -8.92 16.78
N SER A 319 11.43 -9.63 15.78
CA SER A 319 12.16 -10.68 15.11
C SER A 319 13.29 -10.10 14.25
N SER A 320 13.18 -8.82 13.84
CA SER A 320 13.97 -8.30 12.72
C SER A 320 14.47 -6.84 12.82
N GLY A 321 14.10 -6.05 13.83
CA GLY A 321 14.53 -4.65 13.94
C GLY A 321 13.92 -3.74 12.86
N LEU A 322 14.46 -2.54 12.64
CA LEU A 322 13.95 -1.59 11.63
C LEU A 322 14.07 -2.11 10.19
N ALA A 323 14.82 -3.19 9.95
CA ALA A 323 14.99 -3.75 8.63
C ALA A 323 15.51 -5.19 8.64
N PHE A 324 15.10 -5.95 7.63
CA PHE A 324 15.60 -7.30 7.40
C PHE A 324 17.01 -7.24 6.80
N GLY A 325 18.01 -7.55 7.62
CA GLY A 325 19.41 -7.50 7.19
C GLY A 325 20.30 -8.18 8.20
N GLY A 326 20.28 -9.50 8.22
CA GLY A 326 21.34 -10.28 8.87
C GLY A 326 22.74 -9.92 8.29
N PRO A 327 23.82 -10.45 8.87
CA PRO A 327 25.21 -10.13 8.49
C PRO A 327 25.55 -10.34 7.00
N ILE A 328 24.68 -11.02 6.23
CA ILE A 328 24.86 -11.34 4.80
C ILE A 328 24.34 -10.24 3.87
N ARG A 329 23.19 -9.63 4.17
CA ARG A 329 22.56 -8.63 3.28
C ARG A 329 22.80 -7.19 3.72
N GLY A 330 23.21 -7.00 4.99
CA GLY A 330 23.44 -5.70 5.57
C GLY A 330 22.12 -4.99 5.84
N GLY A 331 21.83 -4.71 7.12
CA GLY A 331 20.75 -3.81 7.45
C GLY A 331 20.97 -2.44 6.80
N PRO A 332 19.90 -1.72 6.46
CA PRO A 332 19.94 -0.34 6.05
C PRO A 332 20.71 0.45 7.09
N ASN A 333 21.63 1.24 6.58
CA ASN A 333 22.56 1.98 7.38
C ASN A 333 22.68 3.35 6.75
N ASP A 334 22.81 4.36 7.59
CA ASP A 334 23.09 5.73 7.16
C ASP A 334 24.54 5.89 6.67
N ASN A 335 25.28 4.77 6.48
CA ASN A 335 26.63 4.79 5.93
C ASN A 335 26.63 5.01 4.40
N SER A 336 25.45 5.18 3.78
CA SER A 336 25.31 5.54 2.38
C SER A 336 24.28 6.64 2.22
N ALA A 337 24.56 7.65 1.39
CA ALA A 337 23.59 8.69 1.01
C ALA A 337 22.34 8.13 0.30
N LYS A 338 22.36 6.85 -0.08
CA LYS A 338 21.24 6.15 -0.69
C LYS A 338 20.23 5.61 0.32
N SER A 339 20.60 5.43 1.58
CA SER A 339 19.74 4.84 2.61
C SER A 339 19.74 5.74 3.84
N ILE A 340 18.57 6.27 4.20
CA ILE A 340 18.44 7.33 5.20
C ILE A 340 17.41 6.94 6.26
N TYR A 341 17.80 6.93 7.54
CA TYR A 341 16.97 6.57 8.69
C TYR A 341 16.85 7.75 9.65
N LEU A 342 15.63 8.28 9.82
CA LEU A 342 15.43 9.51 10.58
C LEU A 342 14.26 9.38 11.54
N ARG A 343 14.47 9.67 12.83
CA ARG A 343 13.39 9.90 13.81
C ARG A 343 12.35 8.77 13.92
N ASN A 344 12.77 7.51 13.77
CA ASN A 344 11.86 6.38 14.05
C ASN A 344 11.71 6.23 15.57
N VAL A 345 10.49 6.11 16.09
CA VAL A 345 10.19 6.21 17.52
C VAL A 345 9.81 4.86 18.09
N ASN A 346 10.55 4.43 19.11
CA ASN A 346 10.17 3.30 19.96
C ASN A 346 8.95 3.70 20.80
N MET A 347 7.77 3.12 20.53
CA MET A 347 6.52 3.49 21.20
C MET A 347 6.48 3.12 22.70
N LEU A 348 7.28 2.13 23.15
CA LEU A 348 7.33 1.76 24.58
C LEU A 348 8.09 2.79 25.42
N THR A 349 9.09 3.45 24.85
CA THR A 349 9.97 4.36 25.58
C THR A 349 9.84 5.81 25.14
N GLY A 350 9.32 6.08 23.95
CA GLY A 350 9.36 7.37 23.28
C GLY A 350 10.75 7.78 22.76
N ALA A 351 11.74 6.89 22.84
CA ALA A 351 13.07 7.18 22.34
C ALA A 351 13.08 7.19 20.81
N ILE A 352 13.78 8.17 20.24
CA ILE A 352 14.15 8.16 18.82
C ILE A 352 15.27 7.14 18.62
N VAL A 353 15.07 6.28 17.64
CA VAL A 353 15.99 5.25 17.18
C VAL A 353 16.39 5.57 15.75
N GLN A 354 17.68 5.80 15.56
CA GLN A 354 18.36 5.84 14.28
C GLN A 354 19.29 4.62 14.25
N ASP A 355 19.57 4.06 13.06
CA ASP A 355 20.60 3.03 12.86
C ASP A 355 20.62 1.88 13.89
N VAL A 356 19.89 0.78 13.63
CA VAL A 356 19.98 -0.43 14.47
C VAL A 356 21.23 -1.25 14.09
N LYS A 357 22.40 -0.62 14.20
CA LYS A 357 23.61 -1.27 14.71
C LYS A 357 23.82 -0.90 16.17
N THR A 358 22.83 -1.16 17.01
CA THR A 358 23.10 -1.28 18.45
C THR A 358 23.06 -2.76 18.81
N SER A 359 24.26 -3.31 19.00
CA SER A 359 24.56 -4.44 19.87
C SER A 359 24.07 -4.19 21.32
N GLY A 360 22.77 -3.93 21.51
CA GLY A 360 22.29 -3.25 22.71
C GLY A 360 20.81 -3.38 23.06
N ILE A 361 19.95 -4.04 22.26
CA ILE A 361 18.67 -4.54 22.80
C ILE A 361 18.98 -5.83 23.57
N SER A 362 19.60 -5.61 24.74
CA SER A 362 19.87 -6.62 25.75
C SER A 362 18.58 -7.36 26.04
N ARG A 363 18.63 -8.69 25.93
CA ARG A 363 17.73 -9.59 26.66
C ARG A 363 17.64 -9.08 28.11
N ARG A 364 16.45 -8.74 28.55
CA ARG A 364 16.05 -8.89 29.95
C ARG A 364 14.78 -9.71 29.94
#